data_AF-A0A974YUU1-F1
#
_entry.id   AF-A0A974YUU1-F1
#
_cell.length_a   1.000
_cell.length_b   1.000
_cell.length_c   1.000
_cell.angle_alpha   90.00
_cell.angle_beta   90.00
_cell.angle_gamma   90.00
#
_symmetry.space_group_name_H-M   'P 1'
#
loop_
_entity.id
_entity.type
_entity.pdbx_description
1 polymer ?
#
loop_
_entity_poly.entity_id
_entity_poly.type
_entity_poly.pdbx_seq_one_letter_code
_entity_poly.pdbx_strand_id
1 'polypeptide(L)' 'MKLLNDWKVIAVLCLTLGLAPFVPEPHILGKLKWIIGGAEGMQLMDWFDVILHGFPFILLIRLIILKLLSKNAA' A
#
# COMPACT_ATOMS: atom_id res chain seq x y z
N MET A 1 10.86 9.86 11.36
CA MET A 1 10.95 10.42 9.99
C MET A 1 11.95 9.71 9.07
N LYS A 2 13.09 9.20 9.55
CA LYS A 2 14.10 8.55 8.70
C LYS A 2 13.57 7.31 7.95
N LEU A 3 12.79 6.46 8.62
CA LEU A 3 12.23 5.23 8.02
C LEU A 3 11.15 5.50 6.95
N LEU A 4 10.27 6.47 7.19
CA LEU A 4 9.20 6.85 6.25
C LEU A 4 9.70 7.59 4.99
N ASN A 5 10.99 7.90 4.93
CA ASN A 5 11.63 8.51 3.77
C ASN A 5 12.71 7.61 3.15
N ASP A 6 12.91 6.40 3.68
CA ASP A 6 13.88 5.45 3.15
C ASP A 6 13.24 4.56 2.09
N TRP A 7 13.69 4.73 0.84
CA TRP A 7 13.22 3.98 -0.31
C TRP A 7 13.37 2.47 -0.16
N LYS A 8 14.45 2.00 0.48
CA LYS A 8 14.70 0.56 0.65
C LYS A 8 13.73 -0.02 1.66
N VAL A 9 13.53 0.68 2.79
CA VAL A 9 12.57 0.25 3.82
C VAL A 9 11.17 0.19 3.24
N ILE A 10 10.74 1.23 2.52
CA ILE A 10 9.40 1.26 1.92
C ILE A 10 9.24 0.20 0.83
N ALA A 11 10.25 -0.01 -0.02
CA ALA A 11 10.21 -1.08 -1.02
C ALA A 11 10.08 -2.47 -0.38
N VAL A 12 10.84 -2.75 0.69
CA VAL A 12 10.73 -4.01 1.44
C VAL A 12 9.34 -4.15 2.05
N LEU A 13 8.78 -3.10 2.66
CA LEU A 13 7.43 -3.14 3.22
C LEU A 13 6.35 -3.39 2.16
N CYS A 14 6.46 -2.79 0.97
CA CYS A 14 5.57 -3.10 -0.15
C CYS A 14 5.67 -4.57 -0.56
N LEU A 15 6.89 -5.07 -0.75
CA LEU A 15 7.13 -6.45 -1.20
C LEU A 15 6.84 -7.51 -0.13
N THR A 16 6.68 -7.12 1.13
CA THR A 16 6.37 -8.01 2.26
C THR A 16 4.97 -7.74 2.78
N LEU A 17 4.83 -6.88 3.79
CA LEU A 17 3.56 -6.55 4.44
C LEU A 17 2.48 -6.11 3.44
N GLY A 18 2.82 -5.33 2.42
CA GLY A 18 1.84 -4.82 1.47
C GLY A 18 1.22 -5.90 0.57
N LEU A 19 2.01 -6.90 0.19
CA LEU A 19 1.56 -7.99 -0.69
C LEU A 19 1.15 -9.26 0.07
N ALA A 20 1.43 -9.36 1.37
CA ALA A 20 1.09 -10.52 2.17
C ALA A 20 -0.42 -10.63 2.45
N PRO A 21 -0.91 -11.84 2.79
CA PRO A 21 -0.48 -13.11 2.22
C PRO A 21 -0.48 -13.08 0.67
N PHE A 22 0.46 -13.79 0.05
CA PHE A 22 0.68 -13.75 -1.40
C PHE A 22 -0.14 -14.78 -2.20
N VAL A 23 -0.63 -15.82 -1.54
CA VAL A 23 -1.27 -16.98 -2.16
C VAL A 23 -2.68 -17.15 -1.59
N PRO A 24 -3.71 -17.44 -2.41
CA PRO A 24 -3.66 -17.59 -3.87
C PRO A 24 -3.44 -16.27 -4.63
N GLU A 25 -3.72 -15.14 -3.98
CA GLU A 25 -3.37 -13.80 -4.47
C GLU A 25 -3.07 -12.86 -3.28
N PRO A 26 -2.30 -11.78 -3.50
CA PRO A 26 -2.08 -10.74 -2.51
C PRO A 26 -3.38 -10.23 -1.87
N HIS A 27 -3.40 -10.16 -0.54
CA HIS A 27 -4.59 -9.76 0.20
C HIS A 27 -5.13 -8.40 -0.23
N ILE A 28 -4.25 -7.43 -0.44
CA ILE A 28 -4.64 -6.10 -0.92
C ILE A 28 -5.37 -6.14 -2.27
N LEU A 29 -4.99 -7.05 -3.18
CA LEU A 29 -5.67 -7.19 -4.47
C LEU A 29 -7.08 -7.76 -4.31
N GLY A 30 -7.23 -8.78 -3.46
CA GLY A 30 -8.55 -9.34 -3.12
C GLY A 30 -9.48 -8.30 -2.50
N LYS A 31 -8.98 -7.51 -1.53
CA LYS A 31 -9.78 -6.44 -0.91
C LYS A 31 -10.15 -5.34 -1.90
N LEU A 32 -9.23 -4.92 -2.78
CA LEU A 32 -9.54 -3.91 -3.81
C LEU A 32 -10.63 -4.41 -4.77
N LYS A 33 -10.58 -5.67 -5.20
CA LYS A 33 -11.65 -6.28 -6.02
C LYS A 33 -12.99 -6.29 -5.27
N TRP A 34 -12.97 -6.64 -3.99
CA TRP A 34 -14.17 -6.63 -3.15
C TRP A 34 -14.78 -5.21 -3.02
N ILE A 35 -13.93 -4.19 -2.81
CA ILE A 35 -14.35 -2.78 -2.78
C ILE A 35 -14.96 -2.35 -4.12
N ILE A 36 -14.30 -2.68 -5.24
CA ILE A 36 -14.83 -2.39 -6.59
C ILE A 36 -16.19 -3.07 -6.81
N GLY A 37 -16.39 -4.26 -6.24
CA GLY A 37 -17.66 -4.99 -6.25
C GLY A 37 -18.73 -4.44 -5.30
N GLY A 38 -18.49 -3.32 -4.61
CA GLY A 38 -19.46 -2.65 -3.74
C GLY A 38 -19.24 -2.87 -2.25
N ALA A 39 -18.16 -3.55 -1.84
CA ALA A 39 -17.82 -3.79 -0.43
C ALA A 39 -18.95 -4.46 0.40
N GLU A 40 -19.86 -5.19 -0.26
CA GLU A 40 -20.99 -5.83 0.40
C GLU A 40 -20.48 -6.85 1.43
N GLY A 41 -20.94 -6.70 2.68
CA GLY A 41 -20.58 -7.59 3.80
C GLY A 41 -19.21 -7.35 4.43
N MET A 42 -18.41 -6.37 3.97
CA MET A 42 -17.10 -6.09 4.57
C MET A 42 -17.25 -5.67 6.04
N GLN A 43 -16.48 -6.33 6.91
CA GLN A 43 -16.40 -6.05 8.33
C GLN A 43 -15.27 -5.07 8.63
N LEU A 44 -15.23 -4.55 9.86
CA LEU A 44 -14.17 -3.65 10.32
C LEU A 44 -12.76 -4.24 10.12
N MET A 45 -12.61 -5.55 10.30
CA MET A 45 -11.33 -6.24 10.10
C MET A 45 -10.90 -6.24 8.62
N ASP A 46 -11.85 -6.35 7.69
CA ASP A 46 -11.54 -6.26 6.26
C ASP A 46 -11.07 -4.87 5.85
N TRP A 47 -11.64 -3.82 6.45
CA TRP A 47 -11.17 -2.45 6.27
C TRP A 47 -9.80 -2.22 6.91
N PHE A 48 -9.57 -2.83 8.07
CA PHE A 48 -8.24 -2.81 8.69
C PHE A 48 -7.20 -3.46 7.77
N ASP A 49 -7.53 -4.58 7.13
CA ASP A 49 -6.63 -5.22 6.15
C ASP A 49 -6.33 -4.30 4.97
N VAL A 50 -7.32 -3.61 4.42
CA VAL A 50 -7.11 -2.63 3.33
C VAL A 50 -6.10 -1.57 3.75
N ILE A 51 -6.25 -1.02 4.96
CA ILE A 51 -5.35 0.02 5.48
C ILE A 51 -3.96 -0.57 5.73
N LEU A 52 -3.87 -1.69 6.43
CA LEU A 52 -2.59 -2.29 6.83
C LEU A 52 -1.73 -2.67 5.62
N HIS A 53 -2.34 -3.33 4.64
CA HIS A 53 -1.63 -3.80 3.44
C HIS A 53 -1.52 -2.69 2.38
N GLY A 54 -2.43 -1.72 2.37
CA GLY A 54 -2.37 -0.55 1.49
C GLY A 54 -1.35 0.50 1.92
N PHE A 55 -1.09 0.65 3.22
CA PHE A 55 -0.26 1.71 3.79
C PHE A 55 1.16 1.77 3.21
N PRO A 56 1.91 0.66 3.03
CA PRO A 56 3.22 0.69 2.37
C PRO A 56 3.18 1.31 0.97
N PHE A 57 2.16 1.01 0.16
CA PHE A 57 2.03 1.55 -1.19
C PHE A 57 1.70 3.04 -1.18
N ILE A 58 0.91 3.52 -0.22
CA ILE A 58 0.66 4.96 -0.04
C ILE A 58 1.98 5.69 0.27
N LEU A 59 2.83 5.12 1.13
CA LEU A 59 4.16 5.68 1.39
C LEU A 59 5.06 5.69 0.15
N LEU A 60 5.02 4.63 -0.66
CA LEU A 60 5.76 4.56 -1.91
C LEU A 60 5.29 5.63 -2.92
N ILE A 61 3.97 5.76 -3.11
CA ILE A 61 3.38 6.78 -3.99
C ILE A 61 3.78 8.17 -3.50
N ARG A 62 3.71 8.45 -2.19
CA ARG A 62 4.18 9.71 -1.61
C ARG A 62 5.64 9.99 -1.98
N LEU A 63 6.54 9.01 -1.86
CA LEU A 63 7.95 9.17 -2.20
C LEU A 63 8.18 9.47 -3.68
N ILE A 64 7.44 8.78 -4.56
CA ILE A 64 7.48 9.01 -6.01
C ILE A 64 7.04 10.44 -6.31
N ILE A 65 5.91 10.90 -5.76
CA ILE A 65 5.40 12.26 -5.96
C ILE A 65 6.43 13.29 -5.50
N LEU A 66 6.98 13.15 -4.28
CA LEU A 66 7.99 14.08 -3.77
C LEU A 66 9.24 14.13 -4.65
N LYS A 67 9.68 12.98 -5.17
CA LYS A 67 10.83 12.91 -6.08
C LYS A 67 10.56 13.58 -7.42
N LEU A 68 9.37 13.41 -7.98
CA LEU A 68 8.97 14.06 -9.23
C LEU A 68 8.84 15.58 -9.06
N LEU A 69 8.20 16.04 -7.98
CA LEU A 69 8.07 17.46 -7.67
C LEU A 69 9.42 18.12 -7.40
N SER A 70 10.32 17.45 -6.67
CA SER A 70 11.68 17.96 -6.42
C SER A 70 12.53 18.03 -7.68
N LYS A 71 12.31 17.13 -8.65
CA LYS A 71 13.03 17.16 -9.93
C LYS A 71 12.57 18.32 -10.82
N ASN A 72 11.30 18.71 -10.74
CA ASN A 72 10.73 19.82 -11.51
C ASN A 72 11.03 21.20 -10.92
N ALA A 73 11.53 21.26 -9.68
CA ALA A 73 11.92 22.50 -8.99
C ALA A 73 13.41 22.87 -9.20
N ALA A 74 14.16 22.05 -9.94
CA ALA A 74 15.58 22.22 -10.23
C ALA A 74 15.81 22.58 -11.70
#